data_AF-Q1RR87-F1
#
_entry.id   AF-Q1RR87-F1
#
_cell.length_a   1.000
_cell.length_b   1.000
_cell.length_c   1.000
_cell.angle_alpha   90.00
_cell.angle_beta   90.00
_cell.angle_gamma   90.00
#
_symmetry.space_group_name_H-M   'P 1'
#
loop_
_entity.id
_entity.type
_entity.pdbx_description
1 polymer ?
#
loop_
_entity_poly.entity_id
_entity_poly.type
_entity_poly.pdbx_seq_one_letter_code
_entity_poly.pdbx_strand_id
1 'polypeptide(L)'
;MLPRLNHLTDRWAYIRDHRCLSRMKASCTVRYVSEIDTAAPAETAAPGLPQAPGAGQYPALDLANSAIALPGGQFLDALGTPAGANQWLADHNLAPADAGLQEICAARVRSLREQVRALLAAQVGGHPAPATALAAVNDALTRVPTASPLGWDAVRGMHRTAPHPIDQIVDQALGILAADAADLLTGPDAERLTACPSHPCNRYLLRAGRRHWCSVRCGDRARAARAYARRTQTTAD
;
A
#
# COMPACT_ATOMS: atom_id res chain seq x y z
N MET A 1 -13.70 49.32 -51.91
CA MET A 1 -13.92 50.66 -51.33
C MET A 1 -14.19 50.46 -49.83
N LEU A 2 -13.14 50.63 -49.00
CA LEU A 2 -13.23 50.79 -47.53
C LEU A 2 -13.61 52.25 -47.23
N PRO A 3 -14.21 52.61 -46.08
CA PRO A 3 -13.59 52.57 -44.73
C PRO A 3 -14.55 52.04 -43.63
N ARG A 4 -14.19 51.40 -42.50
CA ARG A 4 -13.26 51.63 -41.37
C ARG A 4 -13.40 52.98 -40.65
N LEU A 5 -13.93 52.96 -39.43
CA LEU A 5 -13.57 53.75 -38.22
C LEU A 5 -14.44 53.19 -37.05
N ASN A 6 -13.97 52.35 -36.15
CA ASN A 6 -13.07 52.52 -34.98
C ASN A 6 -13.63 53.29 -33.76
N HIS A 7 -13.47 52.62 -32.61
CA HIS A 7 -13.35 53.10 -31.23
C HIS A 7 -14.60 53.53 -30.46
N LEU A 8 -15.02 52.65 -29.53
CA LEU A 8 -15.21 53.04 -28.14
C LEU A 8 -14.49 52.04 -27.23
N THR A 9 -13.57 52.57 -26.45
CA THR A 9 -12.60 51.95 -25.55
C THR A 9 -13.14 51.80 -24.14
N ASP A 10 -12.67 50.76 -23.46
CA ASP A 10 -12.21 50.70 -22.06
C ASP A 10 -13.01 51.36 -20.92
N ARG A 11 -13.54 50.49 -20.07
CA ARG A 11 -13.81 50.70 -18.63
C ARG A 11 -14.01 49.28 -18.07
N TRP A 12 -13.10 48.65 -17.33
CA TRP A 12 -12.63 49.02 -16.00
C TRP A 12 -11.34 48.25 -15.63
N ALA A 13 -10.25 48.95 -15.37
CA ALA A 13 -9.07 48.43 -14.68
C ALA A 13 -8.43 49.55 -13.83
N TYR A 14 -8.66 49.53 -12.51
CA TYR A 14 -7.89 50.19 -11.43
C TYR A 14 -8.62 49.84 -10.10
N ILE A 15 -8.07 49.40 -8.95
CA ILE A 15 -6.89 49.76 -8.11
C ILE A 15 -6.64 48.57 -7.15
N ARG A 16 -5.48 47.89 -7.12
CA ARG A 16 -4.31 48.04 -6.21
C ARG A 16 -4.55 48.17 -4.68
N ASP A 17 -4.23 47.08 -3.99
CA ASP A 17 -3.32 46.96 -2.82
C ASP A 17 -3.36 48.01 -1.70
N HIS A 18 -3.75 47.59 -0.51
CA HIS A 18 -3.36 48.22 0.76
C HIS A 18 -3.01 47.16 1.82
N ARG A 19 -1.70 47.01 2.07
CA ARG A 19 -1.15 46.52 3.33
C ARG A 19 -1.44 47.51 4.47
N CYS A 20 -1.38 46.96 5.68
CA CYS A 20 -1.10 47.60 6.97
C CYS A 20 -2.30 48.16 7.76
N LEU A 21 -2.71 47.42 8.81
CA LEU A 21 -2.55 47.74 10.24
C LEU A 21 -3.60 46.91 11.02
N SER A 22 -3.22 45.83 11.68
CA SER A 22 -2.65 45.78 13.05
C SER A 22 -3.72 45.82 14.15
N ARG A 23 -3.53 44.92 15.12
CA ARG A 23 -4.16 44.80 16.45
C ARG A 23 -5.54 44.13 16.54
N MET A 24 -5.52 42.84 16.88
CA MET A 24 -6.20 42.39 18.10
C MET A 24 -5.47 41.17 18.67
N LYS A 25 -4.82 41.40 19.82
CA LYS A 25 -4.26 40.37 20.70
C LYS A 25 -5.43 39.72 21.45
N ALA A 26 -5.59 38.41 21.35
CA ALA A 26 -6.28 37.61 22.35
C ALA A 26 -5.39 36.41 22.69
N SER A 27 -4.83 36.49 23.88
CA SER A 27 -3.98 35.52 24.54
C SER A 27 -4.81 34.31 24.95
N CYS A 28 -4.47 33.13 24.44
CA CYS A 28 -4.85 31.86 25.07
C CYS A 28 -3.68 30.87 24.90
N THR A 29 -2.60 31.11 25.61
CA THR A 29 -1.49 30.16 25.78
C THR A 29 -1.95 29.02 26.68
N VAL A 30 -2.42 27.92 26.09
CA VAL A 30 -2.43 26.62 26.76
C VAL A 30 -1.02 26.06 26.66
N ARG A 31 -0.30 26.08 27.79
CA ARG A 31 0.94 25.34 27.97
C ARG A 31 0.59 23.85 28.04
N TYR A 32 1.00 23.07 27.05
CA TYR A 32 1.12 21.62 27.19
C TYR A 32 2.61 21.30 27.19
N VAL A 33 3.12 20.84 28.34
CA VAL A 33 4.51 20.44 28.53
C VAL A 33 4.53 18.93 28.69
N SER A 34 5.29 18.29 27.80
CA SER A 34 5.91 16.95 27.87
C SER A 34 5.06 15.75 28.31
N GLU A 35 4.94 14.81 27.38
CA GLU A 35 5.45 13.44 27.59
C GLU A 35 5.68 12.83 26.19
N ILE A 36 6.95 12.79 25.76
CA ILE A 36 7.34 11.88 24.68
C ILE A 36 7.41 10.52 25.34
N ASP A 37 6.26 9.85 25.40
CA ASP A 37 6.23 8.44 25.68
C ASP A 37 6.79 7.74 24.44
N THR A 38 7.96 7.14 24.59
CA THR A 38 8.59 6.36 23.53
C THR A 38 7.82 5.05 23.46
N ALA A 39 6.62 5.09 22.87
CA ALA A 39 5.84 3.90 22.60
C ALA A 39 6.66 3.04 21.62
N ALA A 40 7.24 1.97 22.14
CA ALA A 40 7.70 0.85 21.34
C ALA A 40 6.60 0.47 20.35
N PRO A 41 6.94 0.14 19.09
CA PRO A 41 5.91 -0.20 18.11
C PRO A 41 5.09 -1.36 18.68
N ALA A 42 3.78 -1.16 18.72
CA ALA A 42 2.81 -2.14 19.16
C ALA A 42 3.06 -3.44 18.39
N GLU A 43 3.55 -4.44 19.11
CA GLU A 43 3.80 -5.78 18.60
C GLU A 43 2.45 -6.51 18.49
N THR A 44 1.58 -6.02 17.61
CA THR A 44 0.33 -6.69 17.29
C THR A 44 0.59 -7.68 16.17
N ALA A 45 1.06 -8.87 16.53
CA ALA A 45 1.13 -9.99 15.60
C ALA A 45 0.67 -11.27 16.30
N ALA A 46 -0.35 -11.92 15.73
CA ALA A 46 -0.54 -13.37 15.89
C ALA A 46 0.83 -14.06 15.76
N PRO A 47 1.12 -15.16 16.49
CA PRO A 47 2.49 -15.66 16.69
C PRO A 47 3.14 -15.95 15.33
N GLY A 48 3.91 -14.97 14.85
CA GLY A 48 4.12 -14.76 13.42
C GLY A 48 5.50 -14.19 13.18
N LEU A 49 6.04 -14.45 12.00
CA LEU A 49 7.32 -13.89 11.60
C LEU A 49 7.23 -12.35 11.63
N PRO A 50 8.27 -11.65 12.10
CA PRO A 50 8.26 -10.19 12.08
C PRO A 50 8.11 -9.65 10.65
N GLN A 51 7.74 -8.38 10.53
CA GLN A 51 7.73 -7.67 9.25
C GLN A 51 9.08 -7.82 8.54
N ALA A 52 9.03 -8.01 7.22
CA ALA A 52 10.23 -8.15 6.43
C ALA A 52 10.90 -6.78 6.30
N PRO A 53 12.23 -6.71 6.17
CA PRO A 53 12.90 -5.45 5.87
C PRO A 53 12.25 -4.75 4.67
N GLY A 54 11.88 -3.48 4.85
CA GLY A 54 11.15 -2.68 3.86
C GLY A 54 9.61 -2.73 3.96
N ALA A 55 9.02 -3.74 4.61
CA ALA A 55 7.57 -3.88 4.69
C ALA A 55 6.90 -2.77 5.53
N GLY A 56 7.59 -2.24 6.56
CA GLY A 56 7.11 -1.08 7.30
C GLY A 56 7.24 0.26 6.55
N GLN A 57 8.00 0.29 5.45
CA GLN A 57 8.13 1.47 4.57
C GLN A 57 7.14 1.43 3.41
N TYR A 58 6.82 0.22 2.92
CA TYR A 58 5.96 -0.01 1.76
C TYR A 58 4.83 -0.98 2.13
N PRO A 59 3.62 -0.49 2.46
CA PRO A 59 2.44 -1.32 2.70
C PRO A 59 2.14 -2.34 1.59
N ALA A 60 2.46 -2.06 0.32
CA ALA A 60 2.32 -3.01 -0.78
C ALA A 60 3.30 -4.20 -0.68
N LEU A 61 4.49 -3.96 -0.13
CA LEU A 61 5.44 -5.04 0.17
C LEU A 61 4.95 -5.88 1.36
N ASP A 62 4.32 -5.28 2.36
CA ASP A 62 3.71 -6.06 3.46
C ASP A 62 2.46 -6.82 2.98
N LEU A 63 1.65 -6.22 2.10
CA LEU A 63 0.53 -6.88 1.42
C LEU A 63 1.01 -8.13 0.69
N ALA A 64 2.06 -8.00 -0.12
CA ALA A 64 2.67 -9.12 -0.83
C ALA A 64 3.13 -10.23 0.14
N ASN A 65 3.51 -9.87 1.36
CA ASN A 65 4.02 -10.77 2.40
C ASN A 65 2.95 -11.29 3.38
N SER A 66 1.68 -10.93 3.21
CA SER A 66 0.58 -11.32 4.10
C SER A 66 0.22 -12.82 4.05
N ALA A 67 0.79 -13.53 3.07
CA ALA A 67 0.63 -14.96 2.87
C ALA A 67 2.00 -15.66 2.96
N ILE A 68 2.19 -16.47 4.00
CA ILE A 68 3.49 -17.01 4.40
C ILE A 68 3.51 -18.53 4.25
N ALA A 69 4.45 -19.04 3.46
CA ALA A 69 4.80 -20.44 3.43
C ALA A 69 5.73 -20.82 4.60
N LEU A 70 5.34 -21.87 5.34
CA LEU A 70 6.03 -22.38 6.52
C LEU A 70 6.55 -23.81 6.26
N PRO A 71 7.54 -24.28 7.06
CA PRO A 71 7.98 -25.67 7.00
C PRO A 71 6.83 -26.66 7.20
N GLY A 72 6.97 -27.87 6.64
CA GLY A 72 5.93 -28.90 6.73
C GLY A 72 4.72 -28.68 5.82
N GLY A 73 4.83 -27.82 4.81
CA GLY A 73 3.73 -27.53 3.87
C GLY A 73 2.62 -26.65 4.45
N GLN A 74 2.86 -26.04 5.62
CA GLN A 74 1.91 -25.15 6.26
C GLN A 74 1.87 -23.79 5.56
N PHE A 75 0.70 -23.14 5.60
CA PHE A 75 0.50 -21.82 5.03
C PHE A 75 -0.33 -20.95 6.01
N LEU A 76 0.12 -19.72 6.21
CA LEU A 76 -0.61 -18.71 6.99
C LEU A 76 -0.99 -17.56 6.08
N ASP A 77 -2.27 -17.24 5.99
CA ASP A 77 -2.77 -16.11 5.20
C ASP A 77 -3.53 -15.12 6.11
N ALA A 78 -2.94 -13.95 6.37
CA ALA A 78 -3.57 -12.90 7.16
C ALA A 78 -4.84 -12.33 6.51
N LEU A 79 -4.97 -12.46 5.18
CA LEU A 79 -6.13 -12.03 4.40
C LEU A 79 -7.09 -13.19 4.10
N GLY A 80 -6.85 -14.38 4.67
CA GLY A 80 -7.56 -15.61 4.34
C GLY A 80 -9.06 -15.60 4.68
N THR A 81 -9.49 -14.67 5.53
CA THR A 81 -10.91 -14.47 5.89
C THR A 81 -11.30 -13.00 5.76
N PRO A 82 -12.60 -12.67 5.64
CA PRO A 82 -13.04 -11.27 5.61
C PRO A 82 -12.63 -10.47 6.85
N ALA A 83 -12.74 -11.08 8.03
CA ALA A 83 -12.31 -10.47 9.28
C ALA A 83 -10.78 -10.25 9.33
N GLY A 84 -9.99 -11.21 8.85
CA GLY A 84 -8.54 -11.07 8.75
C GLY A 84 -8.12 -9.97 7.78
N ALA A 85 -8.78 -9.89 6.61
CA ALA A 85 -8.56 -8.81 5.66
C ALA A 85 -8.94 -7.44 6.22
N ASN A 86 -10.07 -7.35 6.95
CA ASN A 86 -10.48 -6.13 7.64
C ASN A 86 -9.46 -5.69 8.68
N GLN A 87 -8.99 -6.63 9.52
CA GLN A 87 -7.99 -6.36 10.54
C GLN A 87 -6.68 -5.88 9.90
N TRP A 88 -6.20 -6.56 8.86
CA TRP A 88 -4.98 -6.18 8.17
C TRP A 88 -5.08 -4.77 7.57
N LEU A 89 -6.21 -4.42 6.95
CA LEU A 89 -6.44 -3.05 6.44
C LEU A 89 -6.49 -2.02 7.58
N ALA A 90 -7.12 -2.35 8.71
CA ALA A 90 -7.19 -1.47 9.87
C ALA A 90 -5.81 -1.23 10.50
N ASP A 91 -4.99 -2.27 10.63
CA ASP A 91 -3.61 -2.18 11.13
C ASP A 91 -2.73 -1.25 10.26
N HIS A 92 -3.08 -1.11 8.98
CA HIS A 92 -2.42 -0.21 8.02
C HIS A 92 -3.10 1.15 7.87
N ASN A 93 -4.12 1.46 8.68
CA ASN A 93 -4.94 2.68 8.60
C ASN A 93 -5.64 2.86 7.23
N LEU A 94 -5.99 1.76 6.57
CA LEU A 94 -6.65 1.75 5.26
C LEU A 94 -8.17 1.51 5.35
N ALA A 95 -8.66 1.05 6.50
CA ALA A 95 -10.08 0.86 6.77
C ALA A 95 -10.38 1.01 8.28
N PRO A 96 -11.61 1.39 8.67
CA PRO A 96 -12.08 1.27 10.05
C PRO A 96 -12.03 -0.18 10.56
N ALA A 97 -11.71 -0.38 11.83
CA ALA A 97 -11.66 -1.70 12.46
C ALA A 97 -13.01 -2.45 12.44
N ASP A 98 -14.12 -1.72 12.32
CA ASP A 98 -15.49 -2.22 12.27
C ASP A 98 -16.14 -2.11 10.88
N ALA A 99 -15.35 -1.89 9.81
CA ALA A 99 -15.88 -1.71 8.45
C ALA A 99 -16.69 -2.90 7.91
N GLY A 100 -16.59 -4.08 8.55
CA GLY A 100 -17.47 -5.22 8.27
C GLY A 100 -17.27 -5.79 6.87
N LEU A 101 -16.00 -5.89 6.42
CA LEU A 101 -15.65 -6.41 5.10
C LEU A 101 -16.32 -7.76 4.83
N GLN A 102 -16.90 -7.87 3.64
CA GLN A 102 -17.50 -9.09 3.12
C GLN A 102 -16.48 -9.86 2.28
N GLU A 103 -16.78 -11.13 2.01
CA GLU A 103 -15.89 -12.02 1.25
C GLU A 103 -15.53 -11.47 -0.14
N ILE A 104 -16.48 -10.83 -0.82
CA ILE A 104 -16.22 -10.20 -2.12
C ILE A 104 -15.16 -9.09 -2.02
N CYS A 105 -15.15 -8.33 -0.93
CA CYS A 105 -14.16 -7.28 -0.69
C CYS A 105 -12.81 -7.86 -0.33
N ALA A 106 -12.78 -8.85 0.56
CA ALA A 106 -11.56 -9.55 0.96
C ALA A 106 -10.87 -10.24 -0.24
N ALA A 107 -11.67 -10.83 -1.14
CA ALA A 107 -11.17 -11.43 -2.38
C ALA A 107 -10.47 -10.42 -3.29
N ARG A 108 -10.95 -9.17 -3.34
CA ARG A 108 -10.30 -8.10 -4.12
C ARG A 108 -8.94 -7.71 -3.55
N VAL A 109 -8.80 -7.64 -2.22
CA VAL A 109 -7.51 -7.38 -1.56
C VAL A 109 -6.53 -8.52 -1.83
N ARG A 110 -6.97 -9.78 -1.72
CA ARG A 110 -6.15 -10.95 -2.08
C ARG A 110 -5.79 -10.97 -3.57
N SER A 111 -6.71 -10.59 -4.44
CA SER A 111 -6.44 -10.48 -5.87
C SER A 111 -5.34 -9.46 -6.16
N LEU A 112 -5.43 -8.26 -5.58
CA LEU A 112 -4.39 -7.24 -5.70
C LEU A 112 -3.04 -7.75 -5.17
N ARG A 113 -3.02 -8.44 -4.03
CA ARG A 113 -1.81 -9.08 -3.49
C ARG A 113 -1.13 -9.95 -4.54
N GLU A 114 -1.87 -10.83 -5.21
CA GLU A 114 -1.27 -11.73 -6.21
C GLU A 114 -0.72 -10.97 -7.42
N GLN A 115 -1.38 -9.88 -7.86
CA GLN A 115 -0.87 -9.04 -8.95
C GLN A 115 0.40 -8.29 -8.54
N VAL A 116 0.43 -7.71 -7.33
CA VAL A 116 1.63 -7.08 -6.79
C VAL A 116 2.76 -8.10 -6.67
N ARG A 117 2.50 -9.31 -6.15
CA ARG A 117 3.51 -10.38 -6.07
C ARG A 117 4.06 -10.78 -7.44
N ALA A 118 3.24 -10.78 -8.48
CA ALA A 118 3.69 -11.08 -9.85
C ALA A 118 4.61 -9.98 -10.39
N LEU A 119 4.32 -8.70 -10.11
CA LEU A 119 5.20 -7.59 -10.49
C LEU A 119 6.52 -7.60 -9.70
N LEU A 120 6.47 -7.85 -8.38
CA LEU A 120 7.68 -8.02 -7.56
C LEU A 120 8.54 -9.19 -8.06
N ALA A 121 7.92 -10.30 -8.45
CA ALA A 121 8.64 -11.46 -9.01
C ALA A 121 9.36 -11.09 -10.32
N ALA A 122 8.69 -10.37 -11.22
CA ALA A 122 9.27 -9.93 -12.48
C ALA A 122 10.44 -8.97 -12.26
N GLN A 123 10.30 -8.01 -11.34
CA GLN A 123 11.36 -7.08 -10.96
C GLN A 123 12.58 -7.80 -10.38
N VAL A 124 12.38 -8.73 -9.44
CA VAL A 124 13.46 -9.51 -8.82
C VAL A 124 14.14 -10.44 -9.84
N GLY A 125 13.39 -11.00 -10.78
CA GLY A 125 13.90 -11.90 -11.81
C GLY A 125 14.53 -11.19 -13.02
N GLY A 126 14.38 -9.86 -13.14
CA GLY A 126 14.80 -9.13 -14.33
C GLY A 126 14.01 -9.52 -15.59
N HIS A 127 12.73 -9.85 -15.42
CA HIS A 127 11.82 -10.25 -16.49
C HIS A 127 10.83 -9.15 -16.84
N PRO A 128 10.29 -9.12 -18.08
CA PRO A 128 9.18 -8.23 -18.41
C PRO A 128 8.00 -8.43 -17.47
N ALA A 129 7.39 -7.33 -17.04
CA ALA A 129 6.21 -7.38 -16.17
C ALA A 129 5.01 -8.04 -16.89
N PRO A 130 4.29 -8.97 -16.23
CA PRO A 130 3.11 -9.59 -16.83
C PRO A 130 2.04 -8.53 -17.17
N ALA A 131 1.57 -8.52 -18.42
CA ALA A 131 0.63 -7.52 -18.89
C ALA A 131 -0.68 -7.49 -18.08
N THR A 132 -1.17 -8.66 -17.64
CA THR A 132 -2.37 -8.79 -16.82
C THR A 132 -2.18 -8.20 -15.42
N ALA A 133 -1.00 -8.38 -14.81
CA ALA A 133 -0.69 -7.81 -13.50
C ALA A 133 -0.51 -6.30 -13.57
N LEU A 134 0.15 -5.80 -14.62
CA LEU A 134 0.24 -4.37 -14.90
C LEU A 134 -1.14 -3.74 -15.08
N ALA A 135 -2.00 -4.35 -15.90
CA ALA A 135 -3.35 -3.85 -16.12
C ALA A 135 -4.16 -3.81 -14.81
N ALA A 136 -4.12 -4.88 -14.01
CA ALA A 136 -4.86 -4.94 -12.76
C ALA A 136 -4.40 -3.91 -11.71
N VAL A 137 -3.09 -3.65 -11.60
CA VAL A 137 -2.56 -2.59 -10.72
C VAL A 137 -2.95 -1.21 -11.24
N ASN A 138 -2.88 -0.97 -12.55
CA ASN A 138 -3.32 0.30 -13.15
C ASN A 138 -4.84 0.53 -13.02
N ASP A 139 -5.64 -0.52 -13.11
CA ASP A 139 -7.08 -0.47 -12.84
C ASP A 139 -7.34 -0.07 -11.38
N ALA A 140 -6.59 -0.62 -10.42
CA ALA A 140 -6.70 -0.24 -9.02
C ALA A 140 -6.32 1.23 -8.78
N LEU A 141 -5.27 1.73 -9.46
CA LEU A 141 -4.86 3.15 -9.40
C LEU A 141 -5.96 4.11 -9.88
N THR A 142 -6.76 3.69 -10.86
CA THR A 142 -7.74 4.57 -11.54
C THR A 142 -9.17 4.39 -11.05
N ARG A 143 -9.45 3.32 -10.28
CA ARG A 143 -10.81 2.99 -9.79
C ARG A 143 -11.27 3.83 -8.60
N VAL A 144 -10.38 4.57 -7.95
CA VAL A 144 -10.70 5.38 -6.76
C VAL A 144 -11.79 6.42 -7.09
N PRO A 145 -13.00 6.33 -6.51
CA PRO A 145 -14.07 7.27 -6.82
C PRO A 145 -13.74 8.67 -6.27
N THR A 146 -13.53 9.64 -7.14
CA THR A 146 -13.30 11.05 -6.76
C THR A 146 -14.60 11.85 -6.60
N ALA A 147 -15.72 11.31 -7.08
CA ALA A 147 -17.04 11.91 -6.97
C ALA A 147 -18.15 10.83 -7.00
N SER A 148 -19.29 11.14 -6.39
CA SER A 148 -20.49 10.31 -6.48
C SER A 148 -21.01 10.23 -7.92
N PRO A 149 -21.24 9.01 -8.47
CA PRO A 149 -21.78 8.84 -9.82
C PRO A 149 -23.13 9.53 -10.02
N LEU A 150 -23.45 9.86 -11.27
CA LEU A 150 -24.78 10.34 -11.66
C LEU A 150 -25.69 9.14 -11.95
N GLY A 151 -26.80 9.05 -11.25
CA GLY A 151 -27.85 8.06 -11.44
C GLY A 151 -29.12 8.68 -11.99
N TRP A 152 -29.98 7.84 -12.55
CA TRP A 152 -31.34 8.20 -12.93
C TRP A 152 -32.29 7.05 -12.62
N ASP A 153 -33.45 7.37 -12.06
CA ASP A 153 -34.57 6.43 -11.95
C ASP A 153 -35.91 7.14 -12.17
N ALA A 154 -36.95 6.37 -12.52
CA ALA A 154 -38.25 6.91 -12.87
C ALA A 154 -38.97 7.62 -11.71
N VAL A 155 -38.59 7.35 -10.45
CA VAL A 155 -39.21 7.92 -9.25
C VAL A 155 -38.52 9.22 -8.83
N ARG A 156 -37.19 9.26 -8.85
CA ARG A 156 -36.37 10.37 -8.34
C ARG A 156 -35.81 11.28 -9.44
N GLY A 157 -35.84 10.84 -10.69
CA GLY A 157 -35.14 11.50 -11.78
C GLY A 157 -33.61 11.46 -11.58
N MET A 158 -32.93 12.51 -12.06
CA MET A 158 -31.47 12.61 -11.98
C MET A 158 -31.01 12.81 -10.54
N HIS A 159 -30.09 11.99 -10.05
CA HIS A 159 -29.60 12.06 -8.67
C HIS A 159 -28.13 11.63 -8.56
N ARG A 160 -27.50 11.89 -7.41
CA ARG A 160 -26.17 11.34 -7.09
C ARG A 160 -26.34 9.97 -6.45
N THR A 161 -25.65 8.97 -6.96
CA THR A 161 -25.60 7.65 -6.35
C THR A 161 -24.56 7.66 -5.23
N ALA A 162 -24.98 7.40 -4.00
CA ALA A 162 -24.04 7.10 -2.92
C ALA A 162 -23.48 5.70 -3.16
N PRO A 163 -22.17 5.53 -3.41
CA PRO A 163 -21.62 4.20 -3.56
C PRO A 163 -21.72 3.45 -2.23
N HIS A 164 -21.75 2.13 -2.27
CA HIS A 164 -21.81 1.34 -1.04
C HIS A 164 -20.60 1.67 -0.15
N PRO A 165 -20.77 2.02 1.14
CA PRO A 165 -19.68 2.52 1.97
C PRO A 165 -18.46 1.60 2.02
N ILE A 166 -18.70 0.28 2.10
CA ILE A 166 -17.63 -0.72 2.11
C ILE A 166 -16.87 -0.76 0.78
N ASP A 167 -17.56 -0.63 -0.35
CA ASP A 167 -16.89 -0.64 -1.67
C ASP A 167 -15.99 0.57 -1.83
N GLN A 168 -16.40 1.74 -1.32
CA GLN A 168 -15.56 2.95 -1.33
C GLN A 168 -14.30 2.78 -0.48
N ILE A 169 -14.44 2.22 0.72
CA ILE A 169 -13.30 1.94 1.62
C ILE A 169 -12.31 1.00 0.92
N VAL A 170 -12.81 -0.07 0.30
CA VAL A 170 -11.98 -1.06 -0.37
C VAL A 170 -11.34 -0.48 -1.63
N ASP A 171 -12.08 0.27 -2.46
CA ASP A 171 -11.53 0.92 -3.66
C ASP A 171 -10.42 1.90 -3.29
N GLN A 172 -10.60 2.70 -2.24
CA GLN A 172 -9.59 3.62 -1.73
C GLN A 172 -8.35 2.85 -1.23
N ALA A 173 -8.54 1.79 -0.44
CA ALA A 173 -7.44 0.97 0.07
C ALA A 173 -6.64 0.32 -1.07
N LEU A 174 -7.32 -0.23 -2.07
CA LEU A 174 -6.69 -0.84 -3.24
C LEU A 174 -5.90 0.20 -4.06
N GLY A 175 -6.45 1.40 -4.23
CA GLY A 175 -5.75 2.50 -4.91
C GLY A 175 -4.48 2.94 -4.18
N ILE A 176 -4.53 3.09 -2.85
CA ILE A 176 -3.36 3.42 -2.03
C ILE A 176 -2.29 2.34 -2.13
N LEU A 177 -2.67 1.06 -1.99
CA LEU A 177 -1.74 -0.07 -2.09
C LEU A 177 -1.14 -0.20 -3.49
N ALA A 178 -1.93 0.07 -4.54
CA ALA A 178 -1.44 0.07 -5.91
C ALA A 178 -0.45 1.22 -6.17
N ALA A 179 -0.71 2.40 -5.62
CA ALA A 179 0.20 3.55 -5.70
C ALA A 179 1.53 3.25 -4.99
N ASP A 180 1.47 2.72 -3.78
CA ASP A 180 2.67 2.32 -3.03
C ASP A 180 3.48 1.23 -3.76
N ALA A 181 2.80 0.27 -4.41
CA ALA A 181 3.47 -0.73 -5.24
C ALA A 181 4.20 -0.10 -6.44
N ALA A 182 3.56 0.86 -7.11
CA ALA A 182 4.16 1.58 -8.23
C ALA A 182 5.35 2.43 -7.78
N ASP A 183 5.24 3.13 -6.65
CA ASP A 183 6.32 3.93 -6.07
C ASP A 183 7.52 3.06 -5.68
N LEU A 184 7.29 1.87 -5.10
CA LEU A 184 8.35 0.91 -4.81
C LEU A 184 9.05 0.43 -6.09
N LEU A 185 8.27 0.04 -7.11
CA LEU A 185 8.78 -0.55 -8.35
C LEU A 185 9.50 0.46 -9.26
N THR A 186 9.17 1.75 -9.15
CA THR A 186 9.76 2.83 -9.96
C THR A 186 10.77 3.67 -9.18
N GLY A 187 10.81 3.52 -7.86
CA GLY A 187 11.68 4.26 -6.96
C GLY A 187 13.09 3.67 -6.80
N PRO A 188 13.94 4.34 -6.00
CA PRO A 188 15.34 3.94 -5.80
C PRO A 188 15.50 2.59 -5.08
N ASP A 189 14.46 2.15 -4.37
CA ASP A 189 14.48 0.88 -3.63
C ASP A 189 14.15 -0.34 -4.50
N ALA A 190 13.74 -0.13 -5.75
CA ALA A 190 13.41 -1.20 -6.70
C ALA A 190 14.58 -2.17 -6.93
N GLU A 191 15.82 -1.67 -6.97
CA GLU A 191 17.03 -2.49 -7.13
C GLU A 191 17.41 -3.27 -5.86
N ARG A 192 16.91 -2.84 -4.70
CA ARG A 192 17.15 -3.49 -3.41
C ARG A 192 16.18 -4.63 -3.16
N LEU A 193 15.08 -4.70 -3.92
CA LEU A 193 14.06 -5.74 -3.80
C LEU A 193 14.65 -7.13 -4.12
N THR A 194 14.38 -8.10 -3.26
CA THR A 194 14.78 -9.50 -3.45
C THR A 194 13.77 -10.45 -2.82
N ALA A 195 13.69 -11.66 -3.35
CA ALA A 195 13.04 -12.77 -2.65
C ALA A 195 13.92 -13.27 -1.49
N CYS A 196 13.30 -13.77 -0.42
CA CYS A 196 14.01 -14.42 0.68
C CYS A 196 14.55 -15.79 0.22
N PRO A 197 15.87 -16.06 0.31
CA PRO A 197 16.47 -17.28 -0.24
C PRO A 197 16.30 -18.51 0.67
N SER A 198 15.53 -18.41 1.77
CA SER A 198 15.41 -19.48 2.77
C SER A 198 14.19 -20.35 2.53
N HIS A 199 14.34 -21.47 1.82
CA HIS A 199 13.25 -22.42 1.56
C HIS A 199 12.56 -22.89 2.87
N PRO A 200 11.22 -22.99 2.95
CA PRO A 200 10.23 -22.74 1.89
C PRO A 200 9.68 -21.29 1.84
N CYS A 201 10.42 -20.30 2.34
CA CYS A 201 9.93 -18.91 2.42
C CYS A 201 9.62 -18.34 1.03
N ASN A 202 8.48 -17.65 0.95
CA ASN A 202 7.96 -16.99 -0.25
C ASN A 202 7.91 -15.45 -0.10
N ARG A 203 8.54 -14.89 0.94
CA ARG A 203 8.48 -13.44 1.24
C ARG A 203 9.51 -12.64 0.45
N TYR A 204 9.17 -11.40 0.13
CA TYR A 204 10.07 -10.38 -0.42
C TYR A 204 10.61 -9.47 0.67
N LEU A 205 11.77 -8.87 0.43
CA LEU A 205 12.39 -7.89 1.32
C LEU A 205 13.21 -6.87 0.52
N LEU A 206 13.45 -5.71 1.13
CA LEU A 206 14.50 -4.79 0.71
C LEU A 206 15.82 -5.17 1.35
N ARG A 207 16.84 -5.37 0.53
CA ARG A 207 18.22 -5.59 0.99
C ARG A 207 18.69 -4.37 1.77
N ALA A 208 19.25 -4.63 2.95
CA ALA A 208 19.89 -3.62 3.78
C ALA A 208 21.20 -4.21 4.33
N GLY A 209 22.33 -3.60 3.97
CA GLY A 209 23.66 -4.06 4.37
C GLY A 209 23.91 -5.52 3.99
N ARG A 210 24.30 -6.35 4.98
CA ARG A 210 24.60 -7.77 4.82
C ARG A 210 23.41 -8.71 5.05
N ARG A 211 22.20 -8.17 5.28
CA ARG A 211 21.02 -9.01 5.57
C ARG A 211 20.41 -9.55 4.27
N HIS A 212 20.44 -10.87 4.13
CA HIS A 212 19.89 -11.58 2.97
C HIS A 212 18.55 -12.27 3.25
N TRP A 213 18.04 -12.23 4.48
CA TRP A 213 16.83 -12.97 4.88
C TRP A 213 15.78 -12.05 5.52
N CYS A 214 14.52 -12.37 5.28
CA CYS A 214 13.40 -11.61 5.83
C CYS A 214 13.33 -11.67 7.37
N SER A 215 13.82 -12.73 8.01
CA SER A 215 13.84 -12.88 9.47
C SER A 215 15.05 -13.65 9.98
N VAL A 216 15.34 -13.54 11.28
CA VAL A 216 16.35 -14.35 11.98
C VAL A 216 16.08 -15.83 11.78
N ARG A 217 14.82 -16.27 11.96
CA ARG A 217 14.39 -17.66 11.71
C ARG A 217 14.71 -18.14 10.29
N CYS A 218 14.53 -17.30 9.28
CA CYS A 218 14.89 -17.67 7.90
C CYS A 218 16.41 -17.80 7.73
N GLY A 219 17.19 -16.95 8.38
CA GLY A 219 18.65 -17.04 8.39
C GLY A 219 19.17 -18.31 9.08
N ASP A 220 18.61 -18.67 10.24
CA ASP A 220 18.96 -19.89 10.96
C ASP A 220 18.65 -21.14 10.14
N ARG A 221 17.47 -21.18 9.53
CA ARG A 221 17.06 -22.29 8.65
C ARG A 221 18.01 -22.44 7.46
N ALA A 222 18.39 -21.35 6.81
CA ALA A 222 19.33 -21.39 5.69
C ALA A 222 20.72 -21.87 6.12
N ARG A 223 21.19 -21.47 7.31
CA ARG A 223 22.47 -21.94 7.88
C ARG A 223 22.43 -23.43 8.20
N ALA A 224 21.35 -23.91 8.82
CA ALA A 224 21.14 -25.31 9.13
C ALA A 224 21.10 -26.18 7.86
N ALA A 225 20.36 -25.76 6.83
CA ALA A 225 20.29 -26.46 5.55
C ALA A 225 21.67 -26.60 4.89
N ARG A 226 22.49 -25.54 4.88
CA ARG A 226 23.87 -25.61 4.35
C ARG A 226 24.78 -26.52 5.17
N ALA A 227 24.64 -26.54 6.50
CA ALA A 227 25.42 -27.44 7.36
C ALA A 227 25.05 -28.91 7.12
N TYR A 228 23.76 -29.20 6.97
CA TYR A 228 23.27 -30.54 6.64
C TYR A 228 23.77 -31.01 5.28
N ALA A 229 23.63 -30.19 4.24
CA ALA A 229 24.10 -30.51 2.88
C ALA A 229 25.60 -30.85 2.83
N ARG A 230 26.44 -30.10 3.56
CA ARG A 230 27.88 -30.41 3.67
C ARG A 230 28.12 -31.77 4.31
N ARG A 231 27.43 -32.09 5.41
CA ARG A 231 27.58 -33.37 6.10
C ARG A 231 27.16 -34.54 5.20
N THR A 232 26.03 -34.43 4.52
CA THR A 232 25.53 -35.50 3.64
C THR A 232 26.36 -35.69 2.38
N GLN A 233 27.07 -34.65 1.91
CA GLN A 233 28.02 -34.76 0.80
C GLN A 233 29.31 -35.46 1.23
N THR A 234 29.81 -35.20 2.45
CA THR A 234 31.02 -35.85 2.97
C THR A 234 30.82 -37.34 3.28
N THR A 235 29.59 -37.81 3.53
CA THR A 235 29.32 -39.24 3.77
C THR A 235 29.11 -40.07 2.50
N ALA A 236 29.10 -39.44 1.32
CA ALA A 236 28.83 -40.10 0.04
C ALA A 236 30.10 -40.36 -0.80
N ASP A 237 31.26 -39.86 -0.36
CA ASP A 237 32.60 -40.21 -0.85
C ASP A 237 33.27 -41.19 0.14
#